data_AF-A0A7Y6UQ01-F1
#
_entry.id   AF-A0A7Y6UQ01-F1
#
_cell.length_a   1.000
_cell.length_b   1.000
_cell.length_c   1.000
_cell.angle_alpha   90.00
_cell.angle_beta   90.00
_cell.angle_gamma   90.00
#
_symmetry.space_group_name_H-M   'P 1'
#
loop_
_entity.id
_entity.type
_entity.pdbx_description
1 polymer ?
#
loop_
_entity_poly.entity_id
_entity_poly.type
_entity_poly.pdbx_seq_one_letter_code
_entity_poly.pdbx_strand_id
1 'polypeptide(L)' 'MDAFIAKENIRRFSSLLRTETGESQRRVLLDLLSLENEKLAAAVGKIDTNRDGKIVSEEVHAIITA' A
#
# COMPACT_ATOMS: atom_id res chain seq x y z
N MET A 1 -9.36 5.66 -2.87
CA MET A 1 -9.34 4.68 -3.98
C MET A 1 -7.96 4.03 -4.09
N ASP A 2 -6.88 4.81 -4.13
CA ASP A 2 -5.50 4.31 -4.30
C ASP A 2 -5.01 3.35 -3.20
N ALA A 3 -5.31 3.60 -1.93
CA ALA A 3 -4.94 2.70 -0.83
C ALA A 3 -5.57 1.30 -0.95
N PHE A 4 -6.80 1.21 -1.47
CA PHE A 4 -7.49 -0.06 -1.67
C PHE A 4 -6.88 -0.85 -2.83
N ILE A 5 -6.56 -0.17 -3.92
CA ILE A 5 -5.87 -0.75 -5.08
C ILE A 5 -4.48 -1.26 -4.66
N ALA A 6 -3.70 -0.44 -3.95
CA ALA A 6 -2.38 -0.81 -3.46
C ALA A 6 -2.43 -2.05 -2.54
N LYS A 7 -3.39 -2.08 -1.60
CA LYS A 7 -3.58 -3.23 -0.68
C LYS A 7 -3.91 -4.52 -1.44
N GLU A 8 -4.77 -4.45 -2.45
CA GLU A 8 -5.13 -5.62 -3.26
C GLU A 8 -3.96 -6.08 -4.15
N ASN A 9 -3.20 -5.14 -4.74
CA ASN A 9 -2.00 -5.45 -5.50
C ASN A 9 -0.93 -6.14 -4.63
N ILE A 10 -0.67 -5.63 -3.42
CA ILE A 10 0.27 -6.24 -2.45
C ILE A 10 -0.16 -7.69 -2.15
N ARG A 11 -1.46 -7.93 -1.91
CA ARG A 11 -1.98 -9.28 -1.68
C ARG A 11 -1.70 -10.20 -2.88
N ARG A 12 -1.99 -9.73 -4.09
CA ARG A 12 -1.79 -10.52 -5.33
C ARG A 12 -0.32 -10.81 -5.59
N PHE A 13 0.55 -9.82 -5.49
CA PHE A 13 1.99 -9.99 -5.67
C PHE A 13 2.60 -10.92 -4.62
N SER A 14 2.16 -10.81 -3.36
CA SER A 14 2.57 -11.75 -2.30
C SER A 14 2.13 -13.19 -2.60
N SER A 15 0.95 -13.37 -3.18
CA SER A 15 0.47 -14.69 -3.61
C SER A 15 1.30 -15.24 -4.76
N LEU A 16 1.59 -14.43 -5.78
CA LEU A 16 2.41 -14.82 -6.93
C LEU A 16 3.84 -15.16 -6.52
N LEU A 17 4.44 -14.41 -5.59
CA LEU A 17 5.77 -14.68 -5.04
C LEU A 17 5.91 -16.05 -4.37
N ARG A 18 4.81 -16.62 -3.85
CA ARG A 18 4.82 -17.95 -3.24
C ARG A 18 4.87 -19.07 -4.28
N THR A 19 4.40 -18.80 -5.49
CA THR A 19 4.34 -19.77 -6.59
C THR A 19 5.44 -19.58 -7.63
N GLU A 20 6.12 -18.43 -7.60
CA GLU A 20 7.18 -18.10 -8.56
C GLU A 20 8.51 -18.79 -8.20
N THR A 21 9.06 -19.50 -9.19
CA THR A 21 10.33 -20.24 -9.07
C THR A 21 11.48 -19.56 -9.80
N GLY A 22 11.19 -18.65 -10.74
CA GLY A 22 12.18 -17.90 -11.50
C GLY A 22 12.75 -16.71 -10.74
N GLU A 23 14.09 -16.59 -10.68
CA GLU A 23 14.77 -15.53 -9.94
C GLU A 23 14.49 -14.13 -10.51
N SER A 24 14.47 -13.98 -11.83
CA SER A 24 14.22 -12.69 -12.50
C SER A 24 12.77 -12.23 -12.31
N GLN A 25 11.80 -13.13 -12.46
CA GLN A 25 10.38 -12.84 -12.21
C GLN A 25 10.13 -12.51 -10.73
N ARG A 26 10.76 -13.26 -9.83
CA ARG A 26 10.69 -13.00 -8.38
C ARG A 26 11.24 -11.61 -8.05
N ARG A 27 12.34 -11.19 -8.69
CA ARG A 27 12.91 -9.85 -8.48
C ARG A 27 11.95 -8.76 -8.94
N VAL A 28 11.36 -8.89 -10.13
CA VAL A 28 10.34 -7.95 -10.61
C VAL A 28 9.13 -7.89 -9.67
N LEU A 29 8.67 -9.03 -9.17
CA LEU A 29 7.56 -9.07 -8.20
C LEU A 29 7.92 -8.36 -6.88
N LEU A 30 9.16 -8.47 -6.41
CA LEU A 30 9.63 -7.75 -5.21
C LEU A 30 9.71 -6.24 -5.44
N ASP A 31 10.17 -5.81 -6.61
CA ASP A 31 10.23 -4.39 -6.99
C ASP A 31 8.81 -3.80 -7.06
N LEU A 32 7.87 -4.52 -7.70
CA LEU A 32 6.46 -4.13 -7.74
C LEU A 32 5.83 -4.10 -6.35
N LEU A 33 6.15 -5.07 -5.49
CA LEU A 33 5.63 -5.12 -4.12
C LEU A 33 6.14 -3.94 -3.29
N SER A 34 7.39 -3.53 -3.49
CA SER A 34 7.98 -2.36 -2.83
C SER A 34 7.28 -1.07 -3.26
N LEU A 35 7.05 -0.90 -4.57
CA LEU A 35 6.32 0.24 -5.11
C LEU A 35 4.89 0.36 -4.57
N GLU A 36 4.17 -0.76 -4.47
CA GLU A 36 2.81 -0.72 -3.92
C GLU A 36 2.78 -0.44 -2.41
N ASN A 37 3.80 -0.88 -1.66
CA ASN A 37 3.94 -0.49 -0.24
C ASN A 37 4.19 1.01 -0.09
N GLU A 38 5.00 1.62 -0.95
CA GLU A 38 5.22 3.08 -0.95
C GLU A 38 3.92 3.84 -1.28
N LYS A 39 3.15 3.37 -2.26
CA LYS A 39 1.83 3.95 -2.58
C LYS A 39 0.86 3.85 -1.42
N LEU A 40 0.84 2.70 -0.73
CA LEU A 40 0.00 2.52 0.45
C LEU A 40 0.44 3.44 1.58
N ALA A 41 1.74 3.53 1.85
CA ALA A 41 2.29 4.43 2.86
C ALA A 41 2.01 5.90 2.55
N ALA A 42 2.14 6.32 1.28
CA ALA A 42 1.81 7.67 0.86
C ALA A 42 0.31 7.97 0.98
N ALA A 43 -0.55 7.00 0.65
CA ALA A 43 -1.99 7.15 0.81
C ALA A 43 -2.41 7.18 2.29
N VAL A 44 -1.76 6.38 3.14
CA VAL A 44 -1.98 6.40 4.59
C VAL A 44 -1.46 7.68 5.21
N GLY A 45 -0.25 8.14 4.89
CA GLY A 45 0.32 9.38 5.42
C GLY A 45 -0.37 10.67 4.94
N LYS A 46 -1.15 10.60 3.86
CA LYS A 46 -2.10 11.68 3.51
C LYS A 46 -3.30 11.74 4.45
N ILE A 47 -3.64 10.61 5.09
CA ILE A 47 -4.79 10.47 5.96
C ILE A 47 -4.39 10.61 7.43
N ASP A 48 -3.30 9.96 7.83
CA ASP A 48 -2.67 10.04 9.15
C ASP A 48 -1.91 11.37 9.28
N THR A 49 -2.68 12.42 9.55
CA THR A 49 -2.20 13.80 9.68
C THR A 49 -1.31 14.00 10.90
N ASN A 50 -1.52 13.23 11.97
CA ASN A 50 -0.73 13.35 13.20
C ASN A 50 0.48 12.38 13.25
N ARG A 51 0.61 11.48 12.25
CA ARG A 51 1.69 10.49 12.08
C ARG A 51 1.77 9.47 13.21
N ASP A 52 0.66 9.11 13.83
CA ASP A 52 0.61 8.12 14.90
C ASP A 52 0.45 6.67 14.39
N GLY A 53 0.32 6.50 13.07
CA GLY A 53 0.17 5.22 12.38
C GLY A 53 -1.25 4.64 12.46
N LYS A 54 -2.20 5.37 13.04
CA LYS A 54 -3.62 5.05 13.04
C LYS A 54 -4.35 6.06 12.17
N ILE A 55 -5.45 5.60 11.58
CA ILE A 55 -6.39 6.49 10.89
C ILE A 55 -7.64 6.50 11.75
N VAL A 56 -7.92 7.62 12.40
CA VAL A 56 -9.14 7.81 13.19
C VAL A 56 -10.16 8.68 12.44
N SER A 57 -11.41 8.64 12.90
CA SER A 57 -12.55 9.35 12.30
C SER A 57 -12.30 10.84 12.08
N GLU A 58 -11.62 11.48 13.03
CA GLU A 58 -11.30 12.90 13.03
C GLU A 58 -10.38 13.28 11.87
N GLU A 59 -9.40 12.44 11.56
CA GLU A 59 -8.44 12.71 10.48
C GLU A 59 -9.06 12.51 9.10
N VAL A 60 -9.94 11.51 8.97
CA VAL A 60 -10.75 11.33 7.76
C VAL A 60 -11.70 12.52 7.56
N HIS A 61 -12.31 13.00 8.64
CA HIS A 61 -13.21 14.16 8.59
C HIS A 61 -12.47 15.44 8.19
N ALA A 62 -11.26 15.67 8.73
CA ALA A 62 -10.45 16.83 8.39
C ALA A 62 -10.15 16.94 6.88
N ILE A 63 -10.00 15.80 6.19
CA ILE A 63 -9.69 15.77 4.74
C ILE A 63 -10.94 15.95 3.87
N ILE A 64 -12.10 15.48 4.33
CA ILE A 64 -13.37 15.65 3.58
C ILE A 64 -13.88 17.09 3.68
N THR A 65 -13.50 17.80 4.75
CA THR A 65 -14.00 19.14 5.06
C THR A 65 -13.03 20.28 4.69
N ALA A 66 -11.78 19.95 4.34
CA ALA A 66 -10.77 20.90 3.86
C ALA A 66 -10.84 21.12 2.33
#